data_AF-A0A5J6WIX3-F1
#
_entry.id   AF-A0A5J6WIX3-F1
#
_cell.length_a   1.000
_cell.length_b   1.000
_cell.length_c   1.000
_cell.angle_alpha   90.00
_cell.angle_beta   90.00
_cell.angle_gamma   90.00
#
_symmetry.space_group_name_H-M   'P 1'
#
loop_
_entity.id
_entity.type
_entity.pdbx_description
1 polymer ?
#
loop_
_entity_poly.entity_id
_entity_poly.type
_entity_poly.pdbx_seq_one_letter_code
_entity_poly.pdbx_strand_id
1 'polypeptide(L)'
;MEELAPRIPTDIEIAQAQEKLGFRFSTEYIAFIKSGYDLGDALLEALEIVDPPSYADIFEVLESAREFYDLPTELLPICEDNSDYYCLNSYGEVVFWSHNGVTNEKWANVSEWRGQMIAESEE
;
A
#
# COMPACT_ATOMS: atom_id res chain seq x y z
N MET A 1 23.71 7.16 -1.52
CA MET A 1 22.37 7.41 -0.98
C MET A 1 22.13 6.23 -0.07
N GLU A 2 21.99 6.44 1.23
CA GLU A 2 21.72 5.32 2.14
C GLU A 2 20.27 4.94 1.87
N GLU A 3 20.05 3.80 1.19
CA GLU A 3 18.72 3.19 1.11
C GLU A 3 18.34 2.81 2.54
N LEU A 4 17.57 3.69 3.19
CA LEU A 4 17.04 3.42 4.50
C LEU A 4 15.99 2.34 4.32
N ALA A 5 16.36 1.10 4.66
CA ALA A 5 15.42 0.00 4.63
C ALA A 5 14.20 0.36 5.50
N PRO A 6 12.98 0.06 5.04
CA PRO A 6 11.76 0.40 5.75
C PRO A 6 11.77 -0.26 7.13
N ARG A 7 11.24 0.45 8.13
CA ARG A 7 11.20 -0.08 9.48
C ARG A 7 10.07 -1.10 9.59
N ILE A 8 10.41 -2.32 10.02
CA ILE A 8 9.43 -3.36 10.30
C ILE A 8 8.63 -2.95 11.56
N PRO A 9 7.30 -2.76 11.45
CA PRO A 9 6.49 -2.33 12.57
C PRO A 9 6.12 -3.50 13.50
N THR A 10 5.93 -3.17 14.76
CA THR A 10 5.43 -4.08 15.80
C THR A 10 3.92 -4.27 15.71
N ASP A 11 3.40 -5.32 16.35
CA ASP A 11 1.95 -5.55 16.43
C ASP A 11 1.18 -4.39 17.09
N ILE A 12 1.83 -3.65 18.01
CA ILE A 12 1.23 -2.47 18.65
C ILE A 12 1.12 -1.32 17.66
N GLU A 13 2.18 -1.05 16.90
CA GLU A 13 2.19 0.00 15.86
C GLU A 13 1.19 -0.33 14.75
N ILE A 14 1.08 -1.60 14.33
CA ILE A 14 0.08 -2.06 13.37
C ILE A 14 -1.35 -1.85 13.91
N ALA A 15 -1.60 -2.14 15.19
CA ALA A 15 -2.90 -1.90 15.80
C ALA A 15 -3.25 -0.40 15.81
N GLN A 16 -2.30 0.45 16.21
CA GLN A 16 -2.47 1.90 16.22
C GLN A 16 -2.70 2.48 14.82
N ALA A 17 -2.00 1.96 13.81
CA ALA A 17 -2.20 2.36 12.42
C ALA A 17 -3.62 2.02 11.94
N GLN A 18 -4.12 0.81 12.23
CA GLN A 18 -5.50 0.43 11.89
C GLN A 18 -6.53 1.35 12.56
N GLU A 19 -6.33 1.71 13.84
CA GLU A 19 -7.21 2.65 14.54
C GLU A 19 -7.18 4.04 13.91
N LYS A 20 -6.00 4.57 13.59
CA LYS A 20 -5.83 5.91 12.99
C LYS A 20 -6.36 5.98 11.56
N LEU A 21 -6.18 4.93 10.77
CA LEU A 21 -6.68 4.82 9.40
C LEU A 21 -8.19 4.52 9.35
N GLY A 22 -8.77 4.01 10.45
CA GLY A 22 -10.14 3.52 10.46
C GLY A 22 -10.33 2.30 9.55
N PHE A 23 -9.28 1.52 9.31
CA PHE A 23 -9.25 0.41 8.35
C PHE A 23 -8.67 -0.84 9.00
N ARG A 24 -9.30 -1.99 8.78
CA ARG A 24 -8.83 -3.28 9.31
C ARG A 24 -7.93 -3.97 8.30
N PHE A 25 -6.71 -4.32 8.70
CA PHE A 25 -5.76 -5.00 7.84
C PHE A 25 -6.09 -6.49 7.72
N SER A 26 -5.93 -7.04 6.51
CA SER A 26 -5.98 -8.48 6.27
C SER A 26 -4.74 -9.17 6.84
N THR A 27 -4.80 -10.50 6.99
CA THR A 27 -3.67 -11.27 7.53
C THR A 27 -2.48 -11.22 6.57
N GLU A 28 -2.77 -11.24 5.28
CA GLU A 28 -1.82 -11.14 4.17
C GLU A 28 -1.14 -9.77 4.16
N TYR A 29 -1.90 -8.68 4.38
CA TYR A 29 -1.31 -7.33 4.47
C TYR A 29 -0.42 -7.16 5.69
N ILE A 30 -0.82 -7.69 6.85
CA ILE A 30 0.05 -7.72 8.04
C ILE A 30 1.33 -8.50 7.76
N ALA A 31 1.25 -9.63 7.06
CA ALA A 31 2.43 -10.42 6.69
C ALA A 31 3.37 -9.66 5.75
N PHE A 32 2.83 -8.94 4.77
CA PHE A 32 3.57 -8.08 3.85
C PHE A 32 4.27 -6.92 4.57
N ILE A 33 3.56 -6.21 5.45
CA ILE A 33 4.17 -5.17 6.29
C ILE A 33 5.31 -5.76 7.14
N LYS A 34 5.10 -6.94 7.72
CA LYS A 34 6.10 -7.63 8.56
C LYS A 34 7.28 -8.23 7.78
N SER A 35 7.18 -8.38 6.45
CA SER A 35 8.34 -8.68 5.61
C SER A 35 9.21 -7.44 5.34
N GLY A 36 8.83 -6.27 5.88
CA GLY A 36 9.50 -5.00 5.60
C GLY A 36 9.06 -4.44 4.26
N TYR A 37 7.77 -4.58 3.91
CA TYR A 37 7.19 -4.04 2.67
C TYR A 37 7.89 -4.55 1.39
N ASP A 38 8.56 -5.68 1.50
CA ASP A 38 9.41 -6.24 0.44
C ASP A 38 8.64 -6.46 -0.87
N LEU A 39 9.02 -5.73 -1.92
CA LEU A 39 8.53 -5.88 -3.28
C LEU A 39 9.60 -6.44 -4.24
N GLY A 40 10.67 -7.05 -3.71
CA GLY A 40 11.77 -7.57 -4.52
C GLY A 40 12.44 -6.48 -5.35
N ASP A 41 12.73 -6.78 -6.62
CA ASP A 41 13.32 -5.84 -7.58
C ASP A 41 12.27 -4.96 -8.30
N ALA A 42 11.04 -4.91 -7.79
CA ALA A 42 10.00 -4.11 -8.42
C ALA A 42 10.29 -2.61 -8.36
N LEU A 43 9.99 -1.90 -9.45
CA LEU A 43 10.11 -0.44 -9.53
C LEU A 43 8.95 0.29 -8.84
N LEU A 44 8.47 -0.28 -7.73
CA LEU A 44 7.38 0.23 -6.92
C LEU A 44 7.82 0.29 -5.47
N GLU A 45 7.27 1.24 -4.74
CA GLU A 45 7.50 1.38 -3.32
C GLU A 45 6.16 1.34 -2.58
N ALA A 46 6.10 0.55 -1.50
CA ALA A 46 4.91 0.47 -0.69
C ALA A 46 4.86 1.62 0.31
N LEU A 47 3.64 2.02 0.67
CA LEU A 47 3.42 2.99 1.72
C LEU A 47 3.60 2.33 3.09
N GLU A 48 4.34 3.00 3.96
CA GLU A 48 4.70 2.53 5.29
C GLU A 48 3.91 3.24 6.39
N ILE A 49 3.82 2.58 7.54
CA ILE A 49 3.00 3.01 8.66
C ILE A 49 3.81 3.54 9.86
N VAL A 50 5.16 3.43 9.85
CA VAL A 50 6.03 3.83 10.98
C VAL A 50 7.27 4.57 10.50
N ASP A 51 7.34 5.86 10.87
CA ASP A 51 8.46 6.76 10.60
C ASP A 51 8.96 6.80 9.14
N PRO A 52 8.11 6.75 8.09
CA PRO A 52 8.56 6.82 6.71
C PRO A 52 8.99 8.23 6.28
N PRO A 53 9.70 8.36 5.14
CA PRO A 53 9.73 9.62 4.41
C PRO A 53 8.33 10.00 3.91
N SER A 54 8.07 11.30 3.72
CA SER A 54 6.74 11.82 3.34
C SER A 54 6.13 11.16 2.09
N TYR A 55 6.94 10.80 1.08
CA TYR A 55 6.45 10.13 -0.13
C TYR A 55 5.99 8.68 0.08
N ALA A 56 6.45 8.03 1.15
CA ALA A 56 6.04 6.69 1.53
C ALA A 56 5.10 6.68 2.76
N ASP A 57 4.71 7.85 3.28
CA ASP A 57 3.83 7.91 4.45
C ASP A 57 2.39 7.60 4.06
N ILE A 58 1.87 6.45 4.51
CA ILE A 58 0.51 6.04 4.20
C ILE A 58 -0.56 7.06 4.64
N PHE A 59 -0.31 7.82 5.71
CA PHE A 59 -1.25 8.79 6.23
C PHE A 59 -1.25 10.06 5.39
N GLU A 60 -0.08 10.58 5.02
CA GLU A 60 0.04 11.76 4.16
C GLU A 60 -0.48 11.46 2.75
N VAL A 61 -0.15 10.29 2.19
CA VAL A 61 -0.62 9.86 0.87
C VAL A 61 -2.11 9.62 0.87
N LEU A 62 -2.70 8.98 1.91
CA LEU A 62 -4.15 8.81 1.99
C LEU A 62 -4.89 10.14 2.06
N GLU A 63 -4.40 11.09 2.85
CA GLU A 63 -4.97 12.44 2.94
C GLU A 63 -4.93 13.13 1.57
N SER A 64 -3.77 13.13 0.92
CA SER A 64 -3.55 13.74 -0.39
C SER A 64 -4.40 13.09 -1.49
N ALA A 65 -4.45 11.75 -1.53
CA ALA A 65 -5.24 11.00 -2.50
C ALA A 65 -6.74 11.33 -2.42
N ARG A 66 -7.25 11.52 -1.20
CA ARG A 66 -8.64 11.92 -0.96
C ARG A 66 -8.89 13.38 -1.29
N GLU A 67 -7.98 14.27 -0.92
CA GLU A 67 -8.13 15.72 -1.14
C GLU A 67 -8.05 16.08 -2.63
N PHE A 68 -7.10 15.51 -3.37
CA PHE A 68 -6.80 15.94 -4.74
C PHE A 68 -7.44 15.08 -5.82
N TYR A 69 -7.73 13.81 -5.52
CA TYR A 69 -8.16 12.84 -6.54
C TYR A 69 -9.47 12.12 -6.20
N ASP A 70 -10.17 12.52 -5.13
CA ASP A 70 -11.44 11.94 -4.71
C ASP A 70 -11.37 10.40 -4.49
N LEU A 71 -10.24 9.90 -3.96
CA LEU A 71 -10.09 8.48 -3.67
C LEU A 71 -11.23 7.98 -2.77
N PRO A 72 -11.95 6.89 -3.13
CA PRO A 72 -13.06 6.36 -2.34
C PRO A 72 -12.68 6.03 -0.90
N THR A 73 -13.58 6.35 0.04
CA THR A 73 -13.30 6.21 1.49
C THR A 73 -13.09 4.77 1.95
N GLU A 74 -13.64 3.79 1.22
CA GLU A 74 -13.51 2.36 1.46
C GLU A 74 -12.17 1.78 0.98
N LEU A 75 -11.37 2.57 0.26
CA LEU A 75 -10.06 2.19 -0.25
C LEU A 75 -8.95 2.76 0.64
N LEU A 76 -7.92 1.95 0.83
CA LEU A 76 -6.69 2.32 1.52
C LEU A 76 -5.51 2.14 0.55
N PRO A 77 -4.83 3.21 0.10
CA PRO A 77 -3.67 3.07 -0.75
C PRO A 77 -2.55 2.36 0.03
N ILE A 78 -1.89 1.42 -0.63
CA ILE A 78 -0.75 0.68 -0.08
C ILE A 78 0.52 0.85 -0.92
N CYS A 79 0.39 1.45 -2.10
CA CYS A 79 1.46 1.80 -3.02
C CYS A 79 0.92 2.89 -3.96
N GLU A 80 1.74 3.91 -4.22
CA GLU A 80 1.48 4.95 -5.22
C GLU A 80 2.34 4.70 -6.46
N ASP A 81 1.74 4.89 -7.63
CA ASP A 81 2.42 4.90 -8.92
C ASP A 81 1.88 6.07 -9.75
N ASN A 82 2.64 7.17 -9.84
CA ASN A 82 2.30 8.34 -10.66
C ASN A 82 0.88 8.89 -10.44
N SER A 83 0.47 9.06 -9.16
CA SER A 83 -0.87 9.48 -8.75
C SER A 83 -2.00 8.47 -9.05
N ASP A 84 -1.65 7.26 -9.47
CA ASP A 84 -2.51 6.09 -9.40
C ASP A 84 -2.12 5.26 -8.16
N TYR A 85 -3.03 4.43 -7.66
CA TYR A 85 -2.87 3.78 -6.38
C TYR A 85 -3.26 2.30 -6.44
N TYR A 86 -2.40 1.44 -5.93
CA TYR A 86 -2.84 0.11 -5.50
C TYR A 86 -3.47 0.24 -4.13
N CYS A 87 -4.75 -0.11 -4.03
CA CYS A 87 -5.55 0.07 -2.82
C CYS A 87 -6.03 -1.26 -2.25
N LEU A 88 -6.03 -1.39 -0.93
CA LEU A 88 -6.80 -2.42 -0.24
C LEU A 88 -8.26 -2.03 -0.12
N ASN A 89 -9.15 -3.01 -0.28
CA ASN A 89 -10.55 -2.88 0.08
C ASN A 89 -10.88 -3.67 1.36
N SER A 90 -12.11 -3.52 1.87
CA SER A 90 -12.57 -4.18 3.11
C SER A 90 -12.58 -5.73 3.07
N TYR A 91 -12.48 -6.34 1.88
CA TYR A 91 -12.38 -7.79 1.69
C TYR A 91 -10.93 -8.29 1.73
N GLY A 92 -9.96 -7.37 1.77
CA GLY A 92 -8.53 -7.70 1.70
C GLY A 92 -8.01 -7.88 0.28
N GLU A 93 -8.83 -7.64 -0.74
CA GLU A 93 -8.39 -7.60 -2.15
C GLU A 93 -7.56 -6.33 -2.40
N VAL A 94 -6.61 -6.41 -3.32
CA VAL A 94 -5.93 -5.24 -3.87
C VAL A 94 -6.66 -4.83 -5.15
N VAL A 95 -6.93 -3.55 -5.34
CA VAL A 95 -7.52 -2.98 -6.55
C VAL A 95 -6.59 -1.89 -7.06
N PHE A 96 -6.33 -1.86 -8.36
CA PHE A 96 -5.67 -0.71 -8.96
C PHE A 96 -6.71 0.38 -9.16
N TRP A 97 -6.46 1.58 -8.66
CA TRP A 97 -7.32 2.74 -8.83
C TRP A 97 -6.54 3.80 -9.59
N SER A 98 -7.12 4.36 -10.65
CA SER A 98 -6.49 5.42 -11.44
C SER A 98 -7.30 6.70 -11.40
N HIS A 99 -6.62 7.83 -11.24
CA HIS A 99 -7.25 9.14 -11.34
C HIS A 99 -7.73 9.46 -12.76
N ASN A 100 -7.24 8.71 -13.75
CA ASN A 100 -7.56 8.89 -15.17
C ASN A 100 -8.75 8.05 -15.66
N GLY A 101 -9.35 7.19 -14.83
CA GLY A 101 -10.56 6.46 -15.19
C GLY A 101 -10.71 5.09 -14.55
N VAL A 102 -11.65 4.31 -15.09
CA VAL A 102 -12.03 3.01 -14.55
C VAL A 102 -11.07 1.92 -15.02
N THR A 103 -10.46 1.23 -14.07
CA THR A 103 -9.64 0.03 -14.24
C THR A 103 -10.46 -1.19 -13.78
N ASN A 104 -10.06 -2.39 -14.21
CA ASN A 104 -10.65 -3.66 -13.71
C ASN A 104 -9.60 -4.55 -13.04
N GLU A 105 -8.41 -4.00 -12.80
CA GLU A 105 -7.29 -4.75 -12.24
C GLU A 105 -7.45 -4.91 -10.74
N LYS A 106 -7.41 -6.17 -10.31
CA LYS A 106 -7.56 -6.56 -8.92
C LYS A 106 -6.90 -7.91 -8.66
N TRP A 107 -6.51 -8.09 -7.41
CA TRP A 107 -5.85 -9.29 -6.89
C TRP A 107 -6.61 -9.78 -5.65
N ALA A 108 -6.65 -11.09 -5.42
CA ALA A 108 -7.42 -11.63 -4.30
C ALA A 108 -6.88 -11.18 -2.94
N ASN A 109 -5.60 -10.84 -2.87
CA ASN A 109 -4.92 -10.32 -1.69
C ASN A 109 -3.57 -9.69 -2.05
N VAL A 110 -2.90 -9.09 -1.06
CA VAL A 110 -1.58 -8.47 -1.25
C VAL A 110 -0.49 -9.45 -1.67
N SER A 111 -0.59 -10.73 -1.30
CA SER A 111 0.44 -11.72 -1.66
C SER A 111 0.41 -12.03 -3.16
N GLU A 112 -0.78 -12.10 -3.76
CA GLU A 112 -0.93 -12.24 -5.21
C GLU A 112 -0.46 -10.98 -5.95
N TRP A 113 -0.88 -9.80 -5.49
CA TRP A 113 -0.43 -8.52 -6.06
C TRP A 113 1.10 -8.42 -6.03
N ARG A 114 1.72 -8.60 -4.86
CA ARG A 114 3.19 -8.59 -4.70
C ARG A 114 3.88 -9.56 -5.66
N GLY A 115 3.35 -10.78 -5.77
CA GLY A 115 3.91 -11.80 -6.66
C GLY A 115 3.90 -11.38 -8.13
N GLN A 116 2.83 -10.71 -8.57
CA GLN A 116 2.74 -10.18 -9.93
C GLN A 116 3.71 -9.00 -10.15
N MET A 117 3.77 -8.04 -9.21
CA MET A 117 4.66 -6.88 -9.35
C MET A 117 6.13 -7.28 -9.45
N ILE A 118 6.55 -8.29 -8.67
CA ILE A 118 7.90 -8.88 -8.76
C ILE A 118 8.12 -9.49 -10.14
N ALA A 119 7.18 -10.34 -10.61
CA ALA A 119 7.33 -11.03 -11.88
C ALA A 119 7.40 -10.07 -13.09
N GLU A 120 6.62 -8.98 -13.07
CA GLU A 120 6.62 -7.96 -14.13
C GLU A 120 7.91 -7.13 -14.17
N SER A 121 8.69 -7.13 -13.09
CA SER A 121 9.94 -6.37 -12.99
C SER A 121 11.16 -7.16 -13.48
N GLU A 122 11.00 -8.45 -13.71
CA GLU A 122 12.03 -9.35 -14.27
C GLU A 122 11.99 -9.44 -15.81
N GLU A 123 11.00 -8.82 -16.47
CA GLU A 123 10.81 -8.80 -17.94
C GLU A 123 11.41 -7.56 -18.64
#